data_AF-A0AA86UWU5-F1
#
_entry.id   AF-A0AA86UWU5-F1
#
_cell.length_a   1.000
_cell.length_b   1.000
_cell.length_c   1.000
_cell.angle_alpha   90.00
_cell.angle_beta   90.00
_cell.angle_gamma   90.00
#
_symmetry.space_group_name_H-M   'P 1'
#
loop_
_entity.id
_entity.type
_entity.pdbx_description
1 polymer ?
#
loop_
_entity_poly.entity_id
_entity_poly.type
_entity_poly.pdbx_seq_one_letter_code
_entity_poly.pdbx_strand_id
1 'polypeptide(L)'
;MVVFMVTLNYIAQLAPLEAAAKKNEWYGTESHECVALVKPWIPGKSTKQWQRGIQVKGNSIAQGTCIASFQYSPSKGYFYDGSIGGHAAVFVSQSSAGIVVYDQWRVQPCHKRTIAFKGDGSKQNDGNEFYVIL
;
A
#
# COMPACT_ATOMS: atom_id res chain seq x y z
N MET A 1 -4.72 -3.19 33.82
CA MET A 1 -4.74 -4.44 33.03
C MET A 1 -5.21 -4.10 31.61
N VAL A 2 -4.36 -3.52 30.76
CA VAL A 2 -4.74 -3.04 29.40
C VAL A 2 -3.74 -3.52 28.34
N VAL A 3 -3.15 -4.71 28.55
CA VAL A 3 -2.13 -5.28 27.65
C VAL A 3 -2.68 -6.45 26.82
N PHE A 4 -3.90 -6.92 27.10
CA PHE A 4 -4.49 -8.10 26.44
C PHE A 4 -5.48 -7.81 25.30
N MET A 5 -5.92 -6.56 25.09
CA MET A 5 -6.87 -6.23 24.01
C MET A 5 -6.22 -5.74 22.71
N VAL A 6 -4.91 -5.49 22.69
CA VAL A 6 -4.24 -5.06 21.46
C VAL A 6 -3.95 -6.26 20.57
N THR A 7 -3.57 -7.43 21.12
CA THR A 7 -3.08 -8.60 20.37
C THR A 7 -4.10 -9.32 19.48
N LEU A 8 -5.41 -9.27 19.78
CA LEU A 8 -6.45 -9.95 18.99
C LEU A 8 -6.88 -9.21 17.71
N ASN A 9 -6.62 -7.90 17.60
CA ASN A 9 -6.97 -7.11 16.40
C ASN A 9 -5.85 -7.12 15.31
N TYR A 10 -4.63 -7.55 15.64
CA TYR A 10 -3.48 -7.52 14.71
C TYR A 10 -3.56 -8.55 13.57
N ILE A 11 -4.07 -9.75 13.83
CA ILE A 11 -4.18 -10.82 12.82
C ILE A 11 -5.46 -10.62 11.98
N ALA A 12 -6.52 -10.10 12.59
CA ALA A 12 -7.80 -9.88 11.92
C ALA A 12 -7.69 -8.85 10.78
N GLN A 13 -6.86 -7.82 10.94
CA GLN A 13 -6.81 -6.72 9.99
C GLN A 13 -6.32 -7.17 8.61
N LEU A 14 -5.21 -7.91 8.50
CA LEU A 14 -4.67 -8.35 7.19
C LEU A 14 -5.19 -9.72 6.72
N ALA A 15 -5.97 -10.44 7.54
CA ALA A 15 -6.48 -11.77 7.22
C ALA A 15 -7.18 -11.86 5.85
N PRO A 16 -7.98 -10.86 5.39
CA PRO A 16 -8.59 -10.91 4.07
C PRO A 16 -7.57 -10.90 2.92
N LEU A 17 -6.50 -10.12 3.04
CA LEU A 17 -5.43 -10.06 2.03
C LEU A 17 -4.59 -11.34 2.03
N GLU A 18 -4.30 -11.88 3.22
CA GLU A 18 -3.62 -13.17 3.34
C GLU A 18 -4.47 -14.30 2.72
N ALA A 19 -5.78 -14.29 2.93
CA ALA A 19 -6.68 -15.27 2.34
C ALA A 19 -6.73 -15.17 0.81
N ALA A 20 -6.86 -13.95 0.26
CA ALA A 20 -6.80 -13.72 -1.18
C ALA A 20 -5.46 -14.17 -1.78
N ALA A 21 -4.34 -13.83 -1.11
CA ALA A 21 -3.01 -14.23 -1.54
C ALA A 21 -2.81 -15.75 -1.56
N LYS A 22 -3.30 -16.46 -0.54
CA LYS A 22 -3.24 -17.94 -0.49
C LYS A 22 -4.03 -18.61 -1.59
N LYS A 23 -5.13 -17.99 -2.03
CA LYS A 23 -5.99 -18.52 -3.10
C LYS A 23 -5.57 -18.04 -4.49
N ASN A 24 -4.57 -17.15 -4.58
CA ASN A 24 -4.18 -16.49 -5.82
C ASN A 24 -5.37 -15.73 -6.46
N GLU A 25 -6.14 -15.03 -5.63
CA GLU A 25 -7.33 -14.27 -6.03
C GLU A 25 -7.03 -12.76 -6.01
N TRP A 26 -7.75 -12.02 -6.86
CA TRP A 26 -7.80 -10.56 -6.75
C TRP A 26 -8.59 -10.16 -5.51
N TYR A 27 -8.15 -9.08 -4.86
CA TYR A 27 -8.87 -8.46 -3.76
C TYR A 27 -9.59 -7.19 -4.24
N GLY A 28 -10.78 -6.95 -3.69
CA GLY A 28 -11.68 -5.87 -4.13
C GLY A 28 -12.53 -6.24 -5.35
N THR A 29 -13.55 -5.44 -5.63
CA THR A 29 -14.59 -5.76 -6.63
C THR A 29 -14.57 -4.86 -7.87
N GLU A 30 -13.74 -3.80 -7.87
CA GLU A 30 -13.81 -2.75 -8.89
C GLU A 30 -12.99 -3.09 -10.15
N SER A 31 -11.75 -3.56 -9.96
CA SER A 31 -10.82 -3.92 -11.03
C SER A 31 -9.73 -4.85 -10.52
N HIS A 32 -8.84 -5.29 -11.41
CA HIS A 32 -7.66 -6.09 -11.07
C HIS A 32 -6.41 -5.24 -10.76
N GLU A 33 -6.57 -3.93 -10.57
CA GLU A 33 -5.47 -3.00 -10.32
C GLU A 33 -5.12 -2.87 -8.83
N CYS A 34 -3.97 -2.26 -8.56
CA CYS A 34 -3.49 -1.99 -7.20
C CYS A 34 -4.46 -1.14 -6.37
N VAL A 35 -5.13 -0.18 -7.01
CA VAL A 35 -6.12 0.69 -6.35
C VAL A 35 -7.34 -0.09 -5.87
N ALA A 36 -7.79 -1.10 -6.61
CA ALA A 36 -8.93 -1.92 -6.21
C ALA A 36 -8.64 -2.72 -4.93
N LEU A 37 -7.38 -3.08 -4.70
CA LEU A 37 -6.95 -3.72 -3.45
C LEU A 37 -7.00 -2.74 -2.27
N VAL A 38 -6.62 -1.48 -2.48
CA VAL A 38 -6.44 -0.46 -1.42
C VAL A 38 -7.74 0.28 -1.07
N LYS A 39 -8.62 0.55 -2.04
CA LYS A 39 -9.85 1.33 -1.80
C LYS A 39 -10.76 0.81 -0.69
N PRO A 40 -10.97 -0.51 -0.51
CA PRO A 40 -11.78 -1.03 0.60
C PRO A 40 -11.29 -0.61 1.99
N TRP A 41 -10.01 -0.22 2.11
CA TRP A 41 -9.37 0.20 3.35
C TRP A 41 -9.43 1.72 3.58
N ILE A 42 -9.86 2.49 2.57
CA ILE A 42 -9.99 3.95 2.61
C ILE A 42 -11.40 4.34 2.12
N PRO A 43 -12.45 4.00 2.89
CA PRO A 43 -13.83 4.19 2.44
C PRO A 43 -14.14 5.67 2.18
N GLY A 44 -14.85 5.94 1.08
CA GLY A 44 -15.34 7.28 0.75
C GLY A 44 -14.32 8.23 0.10
N LYS A 45 -13.09 7.78 -0.19
CA LYS A 45 -12.09 8.59 -0.90
C LYS A 45 -11.79 8.04 -2.29
N SER A 46 -12.07 8.84 -3.32
CA SER A 46 -11.50 8.61 -4.65
C SER A 46 -9.98 8.85 -4.61
N THR A 47 -9.24 8.25 -5.56
CA THR A 47 -7.79 8.42 -5.65
C THR A 47 -7.36 9.88 -5.86
N LYS A 48 -8.23 10.71 -6.44
CA LYS A 48 -8.00 12.17 -6.58
C LYS A 48 -7.99 12.91 -5.25
N GLN A 49 -8.58 12.33 -4.20
CA GLN A 49 -8.63 12.91 -2.85
C GLN A 49 -7.51 12.39 -1.95
N TRP A 50 -6.70 11.43 -2.42
CA TRP A 50 -5.57 10.91 -1.67
C TRP A 50 -4.50 11.99 -1.56
N GLN A 51 -4.07 12.25 -0.33
CA GLN A 51 -2.98 13.18 -0.06
C GLN A 51 -1.73 12.43 0.39
N ARG A 52 -0.57 12.97 0.01
CA ARG A 52 0.72 12.41 0.41
C ARG A 52 0.99 12.71 1.87
N GLY A 53 1.02 11.67 2.70
CA GLY A 53 1.42 11.73 4.10
C GLY A 53 2.92 11.57 4.32
N ILE A 54 3.29 11.04 5.48
CA ILE A 54 4.68 10.76 5.85
C ILE A 54 5.27 9.67 4.95
N GLN A 55 6.58 9.77 4.68
CA GLN A 55 7.30 8.74 3.93
C GLN A 55 7.35 7.45 4.75
N VAL A 56 7.19 6.29 4.11
CA VAL A 56 7.22 5.01 4.82
C VAL A 56 8.63 4.69 5.33
N LYS A 57 9.64 4.83 4.47
CA LYS A 57 11.03 4.49 4.78
C LYS A 57 11.52 5.20 6.05
N GLY A 58 11.96 4.42 7.02
CA GLY A 58 12.55 4.91 8.28
C GLY A 58 11.55 5.43 9.32
N ASN A 59 10.26 5.55 8.97
CA ASN A 59 9.23 5.97 9.92
C ASN A 59 8.51 4.78 10.56
N SER A 60 8.02 4.96 11.78
CA SER A 60 7.18 3.96 12.45
C SER A 60 5.77 4.00 11.87
N ILE A 61 5.48 3.09 10.93
CA ILE A 61 4.19 2.96 10.26
C ILE A 61 3.44 1.75 10.83
N ALA A 62 2.16 1.91 11.13
CA ALA A 62 1.33 0.80 11.58
C ALA A 62 1.08 -0.20 10.45
N GLN A 63 1.17 -1.49 10.75
CA GLN A 63 0.73 -2.55 9.85
C GLN A 63 -0.74 -2.31 9.40
N GLY A 64 -1.05 -2.57 8.14
CA GLY A 64 -2.36 -2.29 7.55
C GLY A 64 -2.53 -0.88 6.99
N THR A 65 -1.53 0.00 7.17
CA THR A 65 -1.59 1.35 6.60
C THR A 65 -1.56 1.31 5.07
N CYS A 66 -2.48 2.01 4.43
CA CYS A 66 -2.46 2.18 2.99
C CYS A 66 -1.38 3.17 2.57
N ILE A 67 -0.60 2.77 1.57
CA ILE A 67 0.54 3.53 1.08
C ILE A 67 0.48 3.63 -0.44
N ALA A 68 1.06 4.68 -0.99
CA ALA A 68 1.19 4.84 -2.43
C ALA A 68 2.44 5.61 -2.83
N SER A 69 2.85 5.44 -4.09
CA SER A 69 3.82 6.31 -4.73
C SER A 69 3.14 7.51 -5.38
N PHE A 70 3.42 8.68 -4.80
CA PHE A 70 2.86 9.96 -5.25
C PHE A 70 3.80 10.63 -6.26
N GLN A 71 3.20 11.39 -7.17
CA GLN A 71 3.90 12.13 -8.21
C GLN A 71 3.78 13.62 -7.95
N TYR A 72 4.84 14.36 -8.30
CA TYR A 72 4.84 15.80 -8.18
C TYR A 72 4.57 16.45 -9.54
N SER A 73 3.71 17.45 -9.55
CA SER A 73 3.59 18.40 -10.66
C SER A 73 3.61 19.82 -10.11
N PRO A 74 4.30 20.78 -10.75
CA PRO A 74 4.31 22.18 -10.33
C PRO A 74 2.90 22.79 -10.17
N SER A 75 1.91 22.33 -10.95
CA SER A 75 0.55 22.88 -10.92
C SER A 75 -0.40 22.18 -9.94
N LYS A 76 -0.06 20.96 -9.47
CA LYS A 76 -0.95 20.13 -8.63
C LYS A 76 -0.35 19.76 -7.27
N GLY A 77 0.94 20.02 -7.06
CA GLY A 77 1.67 19.47 -5.92
C GLY A 77 1.81 17.95 -6.05
N TYR A 78 1.80 17.25 -4.91
CA TYR A 78 1.84 15.79 -4.89
C TYR A 78 0.44 15.18 -5.06
N PHE A 79 0.30 14.28 -6.02
CA PHE A 79 -0.96 13.59 -6.31
C PHE A 79 -0.70 12.13 -6.67
N TYR A 80 -1.73 11.29 -6.51
CA TYR A 80 -1.68 9.91 -6.98
C TYR A 80 -2.21 9.80 -8.41
N ASP A 81 -1.49 9.08 -9.26
CA ASP A 81 -1.95 8.71 -10.59
C ASP A 81 -1.40 7.35 -11.01
N GLY A 82 -2.28 6.34 -11.01
CA GLY A 82 -1.93 4.97 -11.39
C GLY A 82 -1.62 4.79 -12.88
N SER A 83 -1.97 5.75 -13.75
CA SER A 83 -1.74 5.64 -15.20
C SER A 83 -0.30 5.95 -15.63
N ILE A 84 0.47 6.62 -14.77
CA ILE A 84 1.84 7.09 -15.04
C ILE A 84 2.84 6.52 -14.02
N GLY A 85 2.66 5.25 -13.65
CA GLY A 85 3.59 4.50 -12.80
C GLY A 85 3.36 4.67 -11.29
N GLY A 86 2.26 5.30 -10.88
CA GLY A 86 1.82 5.28 -9.49
C GLY A 86 1.39 3.87 -9.07
N HIS A 87 1.72 3.48 -7.84
CA HIS A 87 1.34 2.20 -7.27
C HIS A 87 0.81 2.37 -5.86
N ALA A 88 -0.16 1.54 -5.48
CA ALA A 88 -0.78 1.56 -4.17
C ALA A 88 -0.70 0.18 -3.52
N ALA A 89 -0.48 0.13 -2.22
CA ALA A 89 -0.31 -1.12 -1.49
C ALA A 89 -0.80 -0.99 -0.05
N VAL A 90 -0.94 -2.13 0.63
CA VAL A 90 -1.18 -2.19 2.08
C VAL A 90 0.12 -2.60 2.77
N PHE A 91 0.61 -1.72 3.65
CA PHE A 91 1.86 -1.90 4.38
C PHE A 91 1.77 -3.06 5.38
N VAL A 92 2.81 -3.91 5.43
CA VAL A 92 2.96 -4.97 6.43
C VAL A 92 4.05 -4.59 7.42
N SER A 93 5.27 -4.40 6.94
CA SER A 93 6.43 -4.07 7.76
C SER A 93 7.53 -3.43 6.91
N GLN A 94 8.63 -3.02 7.53
CA GLN A 94 9.83 -2.60 6.82
C GLN A 94 11.09 -3.08 7.52
N SER A 95 12.18 -3.16 6.76
CA SER A 95 13.54 -3.41 7.23
C SER A 95 14.51 -2.48 6.50
N SER A 96 15.81 -2.59 6.77
CA SER A 96 16.83 -1.88 6.00
C SER A 96 16.82 -2.23 4.50
N ALA A 97 16.28 -3.39 4.11
CA ALA A 97 16.25 -3.84 2.73
C ALA A 97 15.08 -3.27 1.91
N GLY A 98 13.97 -2.89 2.55
CA GLY A 98 12.76 -2.49 1.86
C GLY A 98 11.49 -2.57 2.72
N ILE A 99 10.35 -2.39 2.05
CA ILE A 99 9.01 -2.50 2.64
C ILE A 99 8.37 -3.82 2.23
N VAL A 100 7.71 -4.50 3.18
CA VAL A 100 6.87 -5.66 2.92
C VAL A 100 5.44 -5.17 2.78
N VAL A 101 4.77 -5.57 1.70
CA VAL A 101 3.42 -5.10 1.36
C VAL A 101 2.56 -6.24 0.87
N TYR A 102 1.24 -6.05 0.93
CA TYR A 102 0.33 -6.68 -0.01
C TYR A 102 -0.01 -5.72 -1.13
N ASP A 103 0.08 -6.22 -2.36
CA ASP A 103 -0.39 -5.52 -3.53
C ASP A 103 -0.87 -6.51 -4.61
N GLN A 104 -1.42 -5.94 -5.68
CA GLN A 104 -1.86 -6.65 -6.88
C GLN A 104 -1.76 -5.70 -8.08
N TRP A 105 -1.82 -6.26 -9.28
CA TRP A 105 -2.02 -5.51 -10.52
C TRP A 105 -2.64 -6.41 -11.59
N ARG A 106 -2.91 -5.87 -12.78
CA ARG A 106 -3.70 -6.53 -13.82
C ARG A 106 -3.34 -8.00 -14.13
N VAL A 107 -2.07 -8.36 -14.01
CA VAL A 107 -1.55 -9.72 -14.30
C VAL A 107 -1.00 -10.44 -13.07
N GLN A 108 -1.14 -9.86 -11.88
CA GLN A 108 -0.70 -10.44 -10.62
C GLN A 108 -1.81 -10.28 -9.57
N PRO A 109 -2.47 -11.38 -9.18
CA PRO A 109 -3.41 -11.38 -8.07
C PRO A 109 -2.78 -10.90 -6.76
N CYS A 110 -3.61 -10.74 -5.73
CA CYS A 110 -3.12 -10.32 -4.41
C CYS A 110 -1.95 -11.22 -3.98
N HIS A 111 -0.84 -10.61 -3.56
CA HIS A 111 0.29 -11.35 -3.03
C HIS A 111 1.08 -10.47 -2.06
N LYS A 112 1.89 -11.13 -1.23
CA LYS A 112 2.82 -10.48 -0.32
C LYS A 112 4.19 -10.43 -0.97
N ARG A 113 4.81 -9.25 -1.03
CA ARG A 113 6.17 -9.09 -1.55
C ARG A 113 6.97 -8.03 -0.80
N THR A 114 8.28 -8.10 -0.96
CA THR A 114 9.20 -7.03 -0.55
C THR A 114 9.47 -6.10 -1.73
N ILE A 115 9.26 -4.81 -1.54
CA ILE A 115 9.70 -3.76 -2.45
C ILE A 115 11.01 -3.19 -1.89
N ALA A 116 12.11 -3.46 -2.58
CA ALA A 116 13.44 -3.05 -2.14
C ALA A 116 13.61 -1.52 -2.19
N PHE A 117 14.45 -0.97 -1.31
CA PHE A 117 14.90 0.42 -1.39
C PHE A 117 16.01 0.55 -2.44
N LYS A 118 15.65 0.85 -3.69
CA LYS A 118 16.60 0.79 -4.82
C LYS A 118 17.22 2.13 -5.16
N GLY A 119 16.42 3.20 -5.13
CA GLY A 119 16.82 4.53 -5.60
C GLY A 119 16.92 4.61 -7.12
N ASP A 120 16.25 3.71 -7.85
CA ASP A 120 16.34 3.57 -9.31
C ASP A 120 15.27 4.36 -10.08
N GLY A 121 14.38 5.05 -9.35
CA GLY A 121 13.31 5.88 -9.92
C GLY A 121 12.07 5.11 -10.38
N SER A 122 12.04 3.77 -10.25
CA SER A 122 10.85 2.98 -10.56
C SER A 122 9.80 3.09 -9.45
N LYS A 123 8.94 4.11 -9.51
CA LYS A 123 7.98 4.48 -8.45
C LYS A 123 7.11 3.33 -7.91
N GLN A 124 6.78 2.37 -8.74
CA GLN A 124 5.99 1.18 -8.40
C GLN A 124 6.78 0.06 -7.72
N ASN A 125 8.11 0.07 -7.88
CA ASN A 125 9.02 -1.01 -7.47
C ASN A 125 10.22 -0.53 -6.62
N ASP A 126 10.19 0.73 -6.20
CA ASP A 126 11.16 1.31 -5.29
C ASP A 126 10.48 1.71 -3.98
N GLY A 127 10.86 1.06 -2.88
CA GLY A 127 10.32 1.33 -1.55
C GLY A 127 10.58 2.76 -1.07
N ASN A 128 11.56 3.48 -1.66
CA ASN A 128 11.84 4.87 -1.32
C ASN A 128 10.68 5.80 -1.71
N GLU A 129 9.86 5.39 -2.68
CA GLU A 129 8.85 6.23 -3.30
C GLU A 129 7.48 6.15 -2.60
N PHE A 130 7.35 5.33 -1.55
CA PHE A 130 6.07 5.11 -0.87
C PHE A 130 5.86 6.03 0.33
N TYR A 131 4.65 6.59 0.38
CA TYR A 131 4.15 7.47 1.43
C TYR A 131 2.80 6.97 1.91
N VAL A 132 2.45 7.28 3.16
CA VAL A 132 1.12 7.04 3.71
C VAL A 132 0.09 7.80 2.90
N ILE A 133 -1.04 7.16 2.58
CA ILE A 133 -2.20 7.82 2.00
C ILE A 133 -3.02 8.45 3.14
N LEU A 134 -3.28 9.76 3.04
CA LEU A 134 -4.14 10.49 3.98
C LEU A 134 -5.57 10.69 3.47
#